data_AF-A0A1S2LS03-F1
#
_entry.id   AF-A0A1S2LS03-F1
#
_cell.length_a   1.000
_cell.length_b   1.000
_cell.length_c   1.000
_cell.angle_alpha   90.00
_cell.angle_beta   90.00
_cell.angle_gamma   90.00
#
_symmetry.space_group_name_H-M   'P 1'
#
loop_
_entity.id
_entity.type
_entity.pdbx_description
1 polymer ?
#
loop_
_entity_poly.entity_id
_entity_poly.type
_entity_poly.pdbx_seq_one_letter_code
_entity_poly.pdbx_strand_id
1 'polypeptide(L)'
;MKCDDCGYDHNEVLKHWEYRGESNNDGFTYTILSNTYDGEILKEILSHALSIHKPPFDLFIDTCVVETHECKNCFLKYLKSAEERRRIEQQFFDLGITLHEFF
;
A
#
# COMPACT_ATOMS: atom_id res chain seq x y z
N MET A 1 10.78 9.91 -10.10
CA MET A 1 11.31 11.27 -9.92
C MET A 1 12.67 11.06 -9.29
N LYS A 2 13.74 11.54 -9.92
CA LYS A 2 15.10 11.33 -9.40
C LYS A 2 15.32 12.14 -8.13
N CYS A 3 15.97 11.54 -7.13
CA CYS A 3 16.43 12.23 -5.95
C CYS A 3 17.62 13.11 -6.32
N ASP A 4 17.56 14.40 -6.01
CA ASP A 4 18.62 15.35 -6.35
C ASP A 4 19.94 15.07 -5.60
N ASP A 5 19.89 14.37 -4.45
CA ASP A 5 21.07 14.08 -3.63
C ASP A 5 21.80 12.80 -4.05
N CYS A 6 21.07 11.71 -4.28
CA CYS A 6 21.66 10.39 -4.56
C CYS A 6 21.41 9.90 -5.98
N GLY A 7 20.71 10.67 -6.81
CA GLY A 7 20.36 10.30 -8.18
C GLY A 7 19.34 9.17 -8.30
N TYR A 8 18.89 8.60 -7.18
CA TYR A 8 17.96 7.47 -7.15
C TYR A 8 16.66 7.84 -7.87
N ASP A 9 16.31 7.11 -8.93
CA ASP A 9 15.03 7.30 -9.58
C ASP A 9 13.94 6.56 -8.82
N HIS A 10 13.11 7.33 -8.11
CA HIS A 10 11.90 6.79 -7.51
C HIS A 10 10.89 6.26 -8.54
N ASN A 11 11.12 6.46 -9.85
CA ASN A 11 10.23 6.00 -10.93
C ASN A 11 10.98 5.14 -11.96
N GLU A 12 11.23 3.85 -11.73
CA GLU A 12 11.49 2.92 -12.84
C GLU A 12 10.93 1.51 -12.57
N VAL A 13 9.67 1.42 -12.13
CA VAL A 13 8.89 0.20 -12.31
C VAL A 13 7.52 0.59 -12.84
N LEU A 14 7.11 -0.02 -13.97
CA LEU A 14 5.73 0.08 -14.43
C LEU A 14 4.84 -0.53 -13.33
N LYS A 15 4.03 0.32 -12.72
CA LYS A 15 3.14 -0.09 -11.63
C LYS A 15 2.14 -1.11 -12.18
N HIS A 16 2.20 -2.33 -11.66
CA HIS A 16 1.27 -3.41 -12.01
C HIS A 16 0.54 -3.82 -10.74
N TRP A 17 -0.79 -3.83 -10.81
CA TRP A 17 -1.65 -4.26 -9.71
C TRP A 17 -2.57 -5.38 -10.19
N GLU A 18 -2.55 -6.49 -9.47
CA GLU A 18 -3.54 -7.54 -9.64
C GLU A 18 -4.41 -7.61 -8.40
N TYR A 19 -5.72 -7.59 -8.61
CA TYR A 19 -6.72 -7.69 -7.55
C TYR A 19 -7.30 -9.11 -7.53
N ARG A 20 -7.33 -9.74 -6.36
CA ARG A 20 -7.92 -11.06 -6.16
C ARG A 20 -8.85 -11.02 -4.95
N GLY A 21 -10.12 -11.33 -5.16
CA GLY A 21 -11.11 -11.46 -4.10
C GLY A 21 -11.46 -12.93 -3.88
N GLU A 22 -11.30 -13.41 -2.65
CA GLU A 22 -11.67 -14.75 -2.26
C GLU A 22 -12.66 -14.71 -1.11
N SER A 23 -13.85 -15.30 -1.32
CA SER A 23 -14.79 -15.56 -0.24
C SER A 23 -14.47 -16.93 0.35
N ASN A 24 -14.28 -17.00 1.66
CA ASN A 24 -14.12 -18.24 2.40
C ASN A 24 -15.22 -18.36 3.46
N ASN A 25 -15.32 -19.52 4.12
CA ASN A 25 -16.42 -19.80 5.06
C ASN A 25 -16.46 -18.86 6.28
N ASP A 26 -15.35 -18.16 6.56
CA ASP A 26 -15.18 -17.28 7.73
C ASP A 26 -15.08 -15.78 7.38
N GLY A 27 -15.18 -15.41 6.10
CA GLY A 27 -15.08 -14.01 5.70
C GLY A 27 -14.81 -13.77 4.22
N PHE A 28 -14.39 -12.54 3.93
CA PHE A 28 -13.94 -12.14 2.61
C PHE A 28 -12.51 -11.62 2.69
N THR A 29 -11.67 -12.12 1.80
CA THR A 29 -10.27 -11.73 1.68
C THR A 29 -10.08 -11.00 0.36
N TYR A 30 -9.57 -9.77 0.44
CA TYR A 30 -9.22 -8.98 -0.73
C TYR A 30 -7.70 -8.80 -0.81
N THR A 31 -7.07 -9.41 -1.81
CA THR A 31 -5.62 -9.40 -1.99
C THR A 31 -5.25 -8.51 -3.17
N ILE A 32 -4.29 -7.61 -2.95
CA ILE A 32 -3.62 -6.84 -4.00
C ILE A 32 -2.18 -7.32 -4.11
N LEU A 33 -1.80 -7.73 -5.31
CA LEU A 33 -0.42 -8.02 -5.66
C LEU A 33 0.15 -6.79 -6.35
N SER A 34 1.21 -6.20 -5.78
CA SER A 34 1.90 -5.08 -6.42
C SER A 34 3.41 -5.24 -6.41
N ASN A 35 4.01 -4.90 -7.54
CA ASN A 35 5.47 -4.88 -7.67
C ASN A 35 6.11 -3.64 -7.03
N THR A 36 5.31 -2.67 -6.57
CA THR A 36 5.77 -1.46 -5.88
C THR A 36 4.74 -0.96 -4.88
N TYR A 37 5.19 -0.42 -3.74
CA TYR A 37 4.30 0.24 -2.79
C TYR A 37 4.12 1.72 -3.14
N ASP A 38 2.87 2.19 -3.23
CA ASP A 38 2.53 3.59 -3.43
C ASP A 38 1.44 4.06 -2.46
N GLY A 39 1.83 4.88 -1.49
CA GLY A 39 0.93 5.43 -0.47
C GLY A 39 -0.15 6.36 -1.03
N GLU A 40 0.09 7.02 -2.16
CA GLU A 40 -0.93 7.84 -2.84
C GLU A 40 -2.08 6.95 -3.36
N ILE A 41 -1.74 5.74 -3.78
CA ILE A 41 -2.67 4.78 -4.39
C ILE A 41 -3.31 3.88 -3.34
N LEU A 42 -2.74 3.77 -2.13
CA LEU A 42 -3.36 3.03 -1.01
C LEU A 42 -4.81 3.45 -0.78
N LYS A 43 -5.08 4.77 -0.85
CA LYS A 43 -6.45 5.28 -0.69
C LYS A 43 -7.37 4.86 -1.84
N GLU A 44 -6.86 4.84 -3.07
CA GLU A 44 -7.62 4.39 -4.24
C GLU A 44 -7.93 2.89 -4.15
N ILE A 45 -6.95 2.07 -3.77
CA ILE A 45 -7.08 0.63 -3.56
C ILE A 45 -8.17 0.33 -2.51
N LEU A 46 -8.10 1.01 -1.36
CA LEU A 46 -9.06 0.80 -0.28
C LEU A 46 -10.48 1.26 -0.68
N SER A 47 -10.58 2.37 -1.43
CA SER A 47 -11.86 2.85 -1.96
C SER A 47 -12.44 1.89 -3.00
N HIS A 48 -11.59 1.26 -3.82
CA HIS A 48 -12.01 0.25 -4.78
C HIS A 48 -12.54 -1.00 -4.06
N ALA A 49 -11.85 -1.51 -3.05
CA ALA A 49 -12.33 -2.63 -2.25
C ALA A 49 -13.72 -2.35 -1.63
N LEU A 50 -13.92 -1.16 -1.06
CA LEU A 50 -15.21 -0.71 -0.53
C LEU A 50 -16.33 -0.61 -1.59
N SER A 51 -15.98 -0.31 -2.84
CA SER A 51 -16.96 -0.24 -3.93
C SER A 51 -17.51 -1.62 -4.32
N ILE A 52 -16.74 -2.68 -4.05
CA ILE A 52 -17.11 -4.06 -4.37
C ILE A 52 -17.69 -4.77 -3.14
N HIS A 53 -17.11 -4.51 -1.95
CA HIS A 53 -17.41 -5.24 -0.73
C HIS A 53 -17.71 -4.30 0.44
N LYS A 54 -18.70 -4.71 1.25
CA LYS A 54 -19.02 -4.00 2.49
C LYS A 54 -18.15 -4.51 3.63
N PRO A 55 -17.62 -3.63 4.50
CA PRO A 55 -16.92 -4.05 5.72
C PRO A 55 -17.79 -4.91 6.66
N PRO A 56 -17.19 -5.75 7.53
CA PRO A 56 -15.74 -5.93 7.69
C PRO A 56 -15.15 -6.96 6.71
N PHE A 57 -13.91 -6.74 6.29
CA PHE A 57 -13.12 -7.70 5.51
C PHE A 57 -11.62 -7.48 5.73
N ASP A 58 -10.82 -8.49 5.44
CA ASP A 58 -9.36 -8.41 5.49
C ASP A 58 -8.79 -8.03 4.12
N LEU A 59 -7.85 -7.10 4.11
CA LEU A 59 -7.16 -6.64 2.91
C LEU A 59 -5.66 -6.94 3.00
N PHE A 60 -5.14 -7.69 2.04
CA PHE A 60 -3.74 -8.09 1.99
C PHE A 60 -3.04 -7.35 0.86
N ILE A 61 -1.93 -6.68 1.17
CA ILE A 61 -1.08 -6.03 0.18
C ILE A 61 0.27 -6.72 0.20
N ASP A 62 0.57 -7.44 -0.87
CA ASP A 62 1.91 -7.96 -1.10
C ASP A 62 2.73 -6.89 -1.80
N THR A 63 3.66 -6.30 -1.05
CA THR A 63 4.58 -5.29 -1.57
C THR A 63 6.00 -5.71 -1.28
N CYS A 64 6.71 -6.21 -2.30
CA CYS A 64 8.16 -6.30 -2.25
C CYS A 64 8.72 -4.90 -2.02
N VAL A 65 9.14 -4.61 -0.78
CA VAL A 65 9.63 -3.28 -0.40
C VAL A 65 10.88 -2.95 -1.19
N VAL A 66 10.85 -1.78 -1.84
CA VAL A 66 11.98 -1.22 -2.58
C VAL A 66 12.96 -0.55 -1.62
N GLU A 67 14.23 -0.85 -1.87
CA GLU A 67 15.44 -0.52 -1.13
C GLU A 67 15.50 0.93 -0.62
N THR A 68 15.75 1.07 0.69
CA THR A 68 16.12 2.35 1.28
C THR A 68 17.54 2.72 0.87
N HIS A 69 17.68 3.61 -0.11
CA HIS A 69 18.96 4.30 -0.29
C HIS A 69 19.12 5.34 0.83
N GLU A 70 20.12 5.12 1.69
CA GLU A 70 20.43 5.84 2.93
C GLU A 70 20.88 7.31 2.74
N CYS A 71 20.29 8.07 1.83
CA CYS A 71 20.50 9.52 1.77
C CYS A 71 19.44 10.25 2.61
N LYS A 72 19.82 11.39 3.19
CA LYS A 72 18.95 12.17 4.09
C LYS A 72 17.61 12.55 3.45
N ASN A 73 17.61 12.96 2.19
CA ASN A 73 16.39 13.37 1.50
C ASN A 73 15.47 12.19 1.17
N CYS A 74 16.02 11.03 0.77
CA CYS A 74 15.24 9.81 0.59
C CYS A 74 14.66 9.32 1.92
N PHE A 75 15.45 9.36 3.00
CA PHE A 75 15.00 8.99 4.34
C PHE A 75 13.86 9.89 4.86
N LEU A 76 13.97 11.20 4.70
CA LEU A 76 12.92 12.13 5.11
C LEU A 76 11.62 11.95 4.30
N LYS A 77 11.72 11.66 3.00
CA LYS A 77 10.55 11.32 2.19
C LYS A 77 9.89 10.03 2.66
N TYR A 78 10.69 8.99 2.92
CA TYR A 78 10.20 7.73 3.46
C TYR A 78 9.45 7.93 4.78
N LEU A 79 10.01 8.69 5.73
CA LEU A 79 9.34 8.97 7.01
C LEU A 79 7.98 9.65 6.83
N LYS A 80 7.88 10.63 5.92
CA LYS A 80 6.61 11.30 5.63
C LYS A 80 5.58 10.33 5.03
N SER A 81 5.99 9.51 4.07
CA SER A 81 5.13 8.50 3.47
C SER A 81 4.66 7.44 4.49
N ALA A 82 5.52 7.08 5.45
CA ALA A 82 5.16 6.16 6.52
C ALA A 82 4.14 6.75 7.51
N GLU A 83 4.24 8.05 7.85
CA GLU A 83 3.27 8.73 8.70
C GLU A 83 1.90 8.87 8.02
N GLU A 84 1.90 9.24 6.73
CA GLU A 84 0.67 9.32 5.93
C GLU A 84 -0.03 7.97 5.81
N ARG A 85 0.75 6.91 5.57
CA ARG A 85 0.25 5.54 5.58
C ARG A 85 -0.47 5.20 6.88
N ARG A 86 0.16 5.40 8.04
CA ARG A 86 -0.46 5.09 9.34
C ARG A 86 -1.77 5.83 9.54
N ARG A 87 -1.85 7.08 9.07
CA ARG A 87 -3.09 7.86 9.12
C ARG A 87 -4.19 7.24 8.26
N ILE A 88 -3.85 6.77 7.06
CA ILE A 88 -4.80 6.08 6.17
C ILE A 88 -5.23 4.75 6.82
N GLU A 89 -4.29 3.92 7.26
CA GLU A 89 -4.59 2.64 7.94
C GLU A 89 -5.57 2.82 9.11
N GLN A 90 -5.33 3.81 9.98
CA GLN A 90 -6.22 4.09 11.11
C GLN A 90 -7.63 4.45 10.65
N GLN A 91 -7.79 5.28 9.62
CA GLN A 91 -9.10 5.66 9.09
C GLN A 91 -9.91 4.46 8.60
N PHE A 92 -9.25 3.47 8.00
CA PHE A 92 -9.92 2.27 7.47
C PHE A 92 -10.10 1.18 8.53
N PHE A 93 -9.20 1.09 9.51
CA PHE A 93 -9.40 0.26 10.70
C PHE A 93 -10.66 0.66 11.45
N ASP A 94 -10.91 1.96 11.61
CA ASP A 94 -12.13 2.49 12.24
C ASP A 94 -13.41 2.13 11.44
N LEU A 95 -13.29 1.77 10.15
CA LEU A 95 -14.37 1.25 9.30
C LEU A 95 -14.50 -0.28 9.35
N GLY A 96 -13.67 -0.98 10.14
CA GLY A 96 -13.68 -2.43 10.28
C GLY A 96 -12.90 -3.18 9.20
N ILE A 97 -11.94 -2.52 8.54
CA ILE A 97 -11.05 -3.15 7.55
C ILE A 97 -9.67 -3.34 8.18
N THR A 98 -9.17 -4.57 8.17
CA THR A 98 -7.81 -4.88 8.64
C THR A 98 -6.87 -4.96 7.45
N LEU A 99 -5.78 -4.19 7.47
CA LEU A 99 -4.75 -4.25 6.45
C LEU A 99 -3.59 -5.14 6.91
N HIS A 100 -3.17 -6.05 6.05
CA HIS A 100 -2.05 -6.96 6.26
C HIS A 100 -1.03 -6.77 5.13
N GLU A 101 0.26 -6.71 5.48
CA GLU A 101 1.34 -6.66 4.51
C GLU A 101 2.21 -7.91 4.57
N PHE A 102 2.61 -8.39 3.39
CA PHE A 102 3.63 -9.43 3.25
C PHE A 102 4.97 -8.78 2.86
N PHE A 103 6.06 -9.23 3.49
CA PHE A 103 7.44 -8.82 3.25
C PHE A 103 8.26 -9.99 2.69
#